data_AF-A0A2D5UZZ7-F1
#
_entry.id   AF-A0A2D5UZZ7-F1
#
_cell.length_a   1.000
_cell.length_b   1.000
_cell.length_c   1.000
_cell.angle_alpha   90.00
_cell.angle_beta   90.00
_cell.angle_gamma   90.00
#
_symmetry.space_group_name_H-M   'P 1'
#
loop_
_entity.id
_entity.type
_entity.pdbx_description
1 polymer ?
#
loop_
_entity_poly.entity_id
_entity_poly.type
_entity_poly.pdbx_seq_one_letter_code
_entity_poly.pdbx_strand_id
1 'polypeptide(L)'
;MNKKGIQLSVNFLVVIILGLVILGLGMSLFYKLIGSATTTVQEVDRQTQERLERMMVGGNLVVVSDTTKAVETGEYADFFVGITNELADTTEFDLHIEYLNSQSGQNNPMMSDEDVIFNPGPYLIDVNGFEFIPVRIVVPKNTPRDSYLFLVTVAKDGLPLSNPDAVYGSKHLLTVNVNK
;
A
#
# COMPACT_ATOMS: atom_id res chain seq x y z
N MET A 1 -12.91 -11.90 -69.97
CA MET A 1 -13.20 -10.85 -68.96
C MET A 1 -13.16 -11.46 -67.56
N ASN A 2 -12.04 -11.29 -66.85
CA ASN A 2 -11.82 -11.81 -65.50
C ASN A 2 -12.52 -10.94 -64.42
N LYS A 3 -13.85 -11.06 -64.28
CA LYS A 3 -14.61 -10.36 -63.23
C LYS A 3 -14.50 -11.02 -61.85
N LYS A 4 -14.16 -12.32 -61.79
CA LYS A 4 -14.08 -13.09 -60.54
C LYS A 4 -12.83 -12.78 -59.69
N GLY A 5 -11.70 -12.43 -60.32
CA GLY A 5 -10.46 -12.09 -59.60
C GLY A 5 -10.54 -10.75 -58.86
N ILE A 6 -11.17 -9.74 -59.47
CA ILE A 6 -11.33 -8.41 -58.87
C ILE A 6 -12.24 -8.46 -57.64
N GLN A 7 -13.31 -9.27 -57.66
CA GLN A 7 -14.27 -9.35 -56.56
C GLN A 7 -13.66 -9.97 -55.28
N LEU A 8 -12.73 -10.93 -55.43
CA LEU A 8 -12.05 -11.56 -54.30
C LEU A 8 -11.08 -10.58 -53.61
N SER A 9 -10.32 -9.81 -54.38
CA SER A 9 -9.38 -8.81 -53.87
C SER A 9 -10.08 -7.65 -53.15
N VAL A 10 -11.26 -7.23 -53.64
CA VAL A 10 -12.05 -6.18 -53.00
C VAL A 10 -12.58 -6.62 -51.64
N ASN A 11 -13.10 -7.85 -51.53
CA ASN A 11 -13.59 -8.36 -50.25
C ASN A 11 -12.46 -8.45 -49.20
N PHE A 12 -11.27 -8.91 -49.62
CA PHE A 12 -10.11 -8.98 -48.76
C PHE A 12 -9.63 -7.59 -48.29
N LEU A 13 -9.62 -6.61 -49.19
CA LEU A 13 -9.29 -5.21 -48.86
C LEU A 13 -10.25 -4.65 -47.80
N VAL A 14 -11.55 -4.90 -47.93
CA VAL A 14 -12.57 -4.43 -46.99
C VAL A 14 -12.35 -5.02 -45.59
N VAL A 15 -12.01 -6.31 -45.49
CA VAL A 15 -11.71 -6.97 -44.22
C VAL A 15 -10.47 -6.37 -43.56
N ILE A 16 -9.42 -6.05 -44.32
CA ILE A 16 -8.22 -5.39 -43.79
C ILE A 16 -8.56 -4.01 -43.22
N ILE A 17 -9.35 -3.21 -43.95
CA ILE A 17 -9.73 -1.87 -43.51
C ILE A 17 -10.58 -1.95 -42.23
N LEU A 18 -11.55 -2.87 -42.16
CA LEU A 18 -12.34 -3.12 -40.96
C LEU A 18 -11.47 -3.56 -39.78
N GLY A 19 -10.48 -4.43 -40.01
CA GLY A 19 -9.53 -4.86 -38.99
C GLY A 19 -8.73 -3.69 -38.43
N LEU A 20 -8.24 -2.79 -39.29
CA LEU A 20 -7.50 -1.59 -38.85
C LEU A 20 -8.37 -0.62 -38.03
N VAL A 21 -9.64 -0.45 -38.41
CA VAL A 21 -10.58 0.40 -37.67
C VAL A 21 -10.87 -0.18 -36.28
N ILE A 22 -11.15 -1.48 -36.19
CA ILE A 22 -11.40 -2.17 -34.92
C ILE A 22 -10.16 -2.12 -34.03
N LEU A 23 -8.97 -2.34 -34.60
CA LEU A 23 -7.70 -2.26 -33.89
C LEU A 23 -7.44 -0.85 -33.33
N GLY A 24 -7.70 0.20 -34.12
CA GLY A 24 -7.58 1.59 -33.68
C GLY A 24 -8.52 1.93 -32.51
N LEU A 25 -9.77 1.46 -32.57
CA LEU A 25 -10.73 1.61 -31.47
C LEU A 25 -10.30 0.84 -30.22
N GLY A 26 -9.81 -0.39 -30.38
CA GLY A 26 -9.28 -1.21 -29.30
C GLY A 26 -8.10 -0.57 -28.58
N MET A 27 -7.13 -0.03 -29.33
CA MET A 27 -6.01 0.71 -28.75
C MET A 27 -6.48 1.97 -28.01
N SER A 28 -7.42 2.74 -28.57
CA SER A 28 -7.95 3.94 -27.90
C SER A 28 -8.61 3.61 -26.55
N LEU A 29 -9.36 2.52 -26.48
CA LEU A 29 -9.96 2.05 -25.23
C LEU A 29 -8.89 1.59 -24.24
N PHE A 30 -7.87 0.87 -24.70
CA PHE A 30 -6.76 0.42 -23.87
C PHE A 30 -5.99 1.59 -23.23
N TYR A 31 -5.69 2.64 -24.00
CA TYR A 31 -5.04 3.85 -23.47
C TYR A 31 -5.88 4.56 -22.42
N LYS A 32 -7.21 4.62 -22.59
CA LYS A 32 -8.12 5.22 -21.59
C LYS A 32 -8.18 4.42 -20.30
N LEU A 33 -8.16 3.09 -20.39
CA LEU A 33 -8.18 2.20 -19.22
C LEU A 33 -6.88 2.30 -18.41
N ILE A 34 -5.72 2.33 -19.07
CA ILE A 34 -4.42 2.51 -18.39
C ILE A 34 -4.33 3.90 -17.74
N GLY A 35 -4.71 4.95 -18.46
CA GLY A 35 -4.64 6.31 -17.94
C GLY A 35 -5.57 6.58 -16.74
N SER A 36 -6.71 5.91 -16.67
CA SER A 36 -7.66 6.09 -15.55
C SER A 36 -7.25 5.30 -14.30
N ALA A 37 -6.52 4.19 -14.46
CA ALA A 37 -6.05 3.38 -13.34
C ALA A 37 -4.91 4.04 -12.56
N THR A 38 -4.09 4.86 -13.22
CA THR A 38 -2.95 5.54 -12.58
C THR A 38 -3.36 6.80 -11.80
N THR A 39 -4.45 7.48 -12.18
CA THR A 39 -4.86 8.74 -11.52
C THR A 39 -5.52 8.52 -10.16
N THR A 40 -6.25 7.42 -9.97
CA THR A 40 -6.96 7.15 -8.70
C THR A 40 -6.01 6.72 -7.56
N VAL A 41 -4.81 6.23 -7.88
CA VAL A 41 -3.82 5.86 -6.86
C VAL A 41 -3.05 7.09 -6.35
N GLN A 42 -2.75 8.07 -7.21
CA GLN A 42 -1.91 9.22 -6.84
C GLN A 42 -2.62 10.33 -6.06
N GLU A 43 -3.92 10.56 -6.26
CA GLU A 43 -4.61 11.69 -5.62
C GLU A 43 -5.00 11.40 -4.16
N VAL A 44 -5.17 10.12 -3.78
CA VAL A 44 -5.42 9.70 -2.38
C VAL A 44 -4.14 9.81 -1.54
N ASP A 45 -2.97 9.71 -2.16
CA ASP A 45 -1.67 9.79 -1.47
C ASP A 45 -1.33 11.22 -1.04
N ARG A 46 -1.62 12.25 -1.86
CA ARG A 46 -1.14 13.63 -1.60
C ARG A 46 -1.71 14.24 -0.31
N GLN A 47 -3.01 14.09 -0.04
CA GLN A 47 -3.62 14.61 1.19
C GLN A 47 -3.13 13.87 2.44
N THR A 48 -2.90 12.56 2.32
CA THR A 48 -2.37 11.73 3.41
C THR A 48 -0.93 12.12 3.70
N GLN A 49 -0.13 12.32 2.66
CA GLN A 49 1.25 12.79 2.76
C GLN A 49 1.32 14.18 3.42
N GLU A 50 0.51 15.15 2.99
CA GLU A 50 0.46 16.49 3.61
C GLU A 50 0.07 16.44 5.11
N ARG A 51 -0.77 15.48 5.50
CA ARG A 51 -1.12 15.29 6.93
C ARG A 51 0.05 14.70 7.71
N LEU A 52 0.74 13.72 7.14
CA LEU A 52 1.91 13.10 7.75
C LEU A 52 3.09 14.09 7.88
N GLU A 53 3.36 14.87 6.84
CA GLU A 53 4.39 15.91 6.86
C GLU A 53 4.14 16.92 7.99
N ARG A 54 2.88 17.33 8.21
CA ARG A 54 2.52 18.20 9.34
C ARG A 54 2.75 17.55 10.70
N MET A 55 2.59 16.24 10.83
CA MET A 55 2.85 15.51 12.09
C MET A 55 4.36 15.36 12.35
N MET A 56 5.16 15.21 11.29
CA MET A 56 6.63 15.15 11.36
C MET A 56 7.24 16.48 11.79
N VAL A 57 6.72 17.61 11.28
CA VAL A 57 7.14 18.97 11.70
C VAL A 57 6.95 19.19 13.22
N GLY A 58 6.13 18.39 13.89
CA GLY A 58 5.96 18.39 15.35
C GLY A 58 7.13 17.79 16.14
N GLY A 59 8.20 17.30 15.49
CA GLY A 59 9.37 16.71 16.15
C GLY A 59 9.20 15.24 16.55
N ASN A 60 8.27 14.53 15.91
CA ASN A 60 8.09 13.09 16.13
C ASN A 60 8.95 12.31 15.15
N LEU A 61 9.88 11.50 15.67
CA LEU A 61 10.78 10.66 14.87
C LEU A 61 10.05 9.59 14.04
N VAL A 62 8.94 9.09 14.56
CA VAL A 62 8.08 8.10 13.92
C VAL A 62 6.63 8.54 14.08
N VAL A 63 5.87 8.57 12.99
CA VAL A 63 4.45 8.95 12.95
C VAL A 63 3.62 7.91 12.21
N VAL A 64 2.32 7.85 12.51
CA VAL A 64 1.35 7.06 11.76
C VAL A 64 0.18 7.95 11.36
N SER A 65 -0.30 7.82 10.13
CA SER A 65 -1.38 8.66 9.56
C SER A 65 -2.69 8.59 10.35
N ASP A 66 -3.18 7.37 10.55
CA ASP A 66 -4.34 7.05 11.38
C ASP A 66 -4.00 5.85 12.27
N THR A 67 -4.36 5.86 13.55
CA THR A 67 -4.12 4.71 14.45
C THR A 67 -5.30 3.75 14.48
N THR A 68 -6.43 4.10 13.86
CA THR A 68 -7.65 3.29 13.88
C THR A 68 -8.36 3.34 12.55
N LYS A 69 -8.70 2.17 11.99
CA LYS A 69 -9.53 2.06 10.79
C LYS A 69 -10.64 1.04 10.98
N ALA A 70 -11.78 1.33 10.39
CA ALA A 70 -12.95 0.47 10.36
C ALA A 70 -13.05 -0.18 8.97
N VAL A 71 -13.17 -1.51 8.92
CA VAL A 71 -13.17 -2.29 7.67
C VAL A 71 -14.16 -3.45 7.75
N GLU A 72 -14.63 -3.92 6.60
CA GLU A 72 -15.46 -5.13 6.51
C GLU A 72 -14.58 -6.39 6.33
N THR A 73 -15.16 -7.56 6.60
CA THR A 73 -14.46 -8.82 6.34
C THR A 73 -14.17 -9.00 4.85
N GLY A 74 -12.96 -9.47 4.53
CA GLY A 74 -12.49 -9.60 3.15
C GLY A 74 -11.96 -8.30 2.52
N GLU A 75 -11.98 -7.18 3.24
CA GLU A 75 -11.35 -5.92 2.84
C GLU A 75 -9.94 -5.77 3.45
N TYR A 76 -9.37 -4.57 3.31
CA TYR A 76 -8.07 -4.23 3.85
C TYR A 76 -8.07 -2.82 4.45
N ALA A 77 -7.24 -2.63 5.48
CA ALA A 77 -6.96 -1.34 6.08
C ALA A 77 -5.55 -0.88 5.67
N ASP A 78 -5.46 0.27 5.01
CA ASP A 78 -4.17 0.89 4.67
C ASP A 78 -3.76 1.90 5.73
N PHE A 79 -2.55 1.76 6.24
CA PHE A 79 -1.87 2.67 7.16
C PHE A 79 -0.62 3.20 6.49
N PHE A 80 -0.12 4.33 6.99
CA PHE A 80 1.15 4.89 6.54
C PHE A 80 2.00 5.21 7.76
N VAL A 81 3.21 4.66 7.77
CA VAL A 81 4.21 4.91 8.80
C VAL A 81 5.24 5.87 8.22
N GLY A 82 5.42 7.01 8.87
CA GLY A 82 6.44 7.98 8.51
C GLY A 82 7.63 7.88 9.45
N ILE A 83 8.84 7.83 8.89
CA ILE A 83 10.10 7.81 9.64
C ILE A 83 10.88 9.07 9.26
N THR A 84 11.38 9.80 10.25
CA THR A 84 12.27 10.95 10.05
C THR A 84 13.63 10.63 10.66
N ASN A 85 14.71 10.82 9.89
CA ASN A 85 16.06 10.63 10.38
C ASN A 85 16.61 11.93 10.98
N GLU A 86 16.63 12.02 12.31
CA GLU A 86 17.26 13.12 13.06
C GLU A 86 18.67 12.77 13.58
N LEU A 87 19.24 11.64 13.11
CA LEU A 87 20.59 11.21 13.47
C LEU A 87 21.64 12.00 12.66
N ALA A 88 22.89 11.92 13.09
CA ALA A 88 23.99 12.69 12.50
C ALA A 88 24.42 12.18 11.11
N ASP A 89 24.05 10.95 10.75
CA ASP A 89 24.47 10.27 9.53
C ASP A 89 23.26 9.65 8.80
N THR A 90 23.43 9.30 7.51
CA THR A 90 22.46 8.48 6.78
C THR A 90 22.36 7.13 7.47
N THR A 91 21.13 6.75 7.86
CA THR A 91 20.89 5.57 8.70
C THR A 91 19.92 4.62 8.04
N GLU A 92 20.13 3.33 8.31
CA GLU A 92 19.27 2.22 7.91
C GLU A 92 18.17 2.03 8.96
N PHE A 93 16.92 1.96 8.50
CA PHE A 93 15.76 1.69 9.35
C PHE A 93 15.01 0.46 8.88
N ASP A 94 14.54 -0.34 9.83
CA ASP A 94 13.68 -1.49 9.59
C ASP A 94 12.33 -1.28 10.27
N LEU A 95 11.26 -1.55 9.53
CA LEU A 95 9.91 -1.52 10.04
C LEU A 95 9.53 -2.91 10.55
N HIS A 96 8.96 -2.97 11.75
CA HIS A 96 8.44 -4.19 12.35
C HIS A 96 7.00 -3.98 12.79
N ILE A 97 6.15 -4.95 12.44
CA ILE A 97 4.74 -4.95 12.80
C ILE A 97 4.41 -6.30 13.40
N GLU A 98 3.88 -6.28 14.62
CA GLU A 98 3.53 -7.47 15.40
C GLU A 98 2.05 -7.44 15.71
N TYR A 99 1.33 -8.51 15.40
CA TYR A 99 -0.02 -8.74 15.87
C TYR A 99 0.01 -9.04 17.38
N LEU A 100 -0.70 -8.23 18.16
CA LEU A 100 -0.76 -8.41 19.61
C LEU A 100 -1.90 -9.35 20.00
N ASN A 101 -3.13 -8.92 19.75
CA ASN A 101 -4.35 -9.64 20.11
C ASN A 101 -5.59 -8.97 19.51
N SER A 102 -6.76 -9.57 19.78
CA SER A 102 -8.05 -8.93 19.61
C SER A 102 -8.57 -8.43 20.98
N GLN A 103 -9.32 -7.33 20.98
CA GLN A 103 -9.78 -6.70 22.22
C GLN A 103 -10.80 -7.54 23.00
N SER A 104 -11.54 -8.44 22.34
CA SER A 104 -12.39 -9.40 23.06
C SER A 104 -11.60 -10.51 23.78
N GLY A 105 -10.28 -10.62 23.57
CA GLY A 105 -9.44 -11.63 24.20
C GLY A 105 -9.72 -13.05 23.72
N GLN A 106 -10.40 -13.24 22.59
CA GLN A 106 -10.56 -14.55 21.98
C GLN A 106 -9.18 -15.01 21.44
N ASN A 107 -8.59 -16.01 22.09
CA ASN A 107 -7.31 -16.64 21.74
C ASN A 107 -7.34 -17.43 20.41
N ASN A 108 -8.25 -17.10 19.48
CA ASN A 108 -8.26 -17.70 18.16
C ASN A 108 -7.82 -16.65 17.13
N PRO A 109 -6.53 -16.62 16.75
CA PRO A 109 -6.03 -15.63 15.81
C PRO A 109 -6.62 -15.93 14.42
N MET A 110 -7.76 -15.31 14.12
CA MET A 110 -8.21 -15.16 12.73
C MET A 110 -7.47 -14.04 12.00
N MET A 111 -6.55 -13.37 12.71
CA MET A 111 -5.54 -12.47 12.16
C MET A 111 -4.18 -12.82 12.76
N SER A 112 -3.12 -12.61 11.98
CA SER A 112 -1.74 -12.90 12.31
C SER A 112 -0.79 -11.92 11.63
N ASP A 113 0.51 -12.02 11.90
CA ASP A 113 1.54 -11.24 11.20
C ASP A 113 1.54 -11.47 9.68
N GLU A 114 1.09 -12.64 9.22
CA GLU A 114 1.00 -12.97 7.78
C GLU A 114 -0.07 -12.16 7.05
N ASP A 115 -1.04 -11.61 7.78
CA ASP A 115 -2.10 -10.76 7.21
C ASP A 115 -1.64 -9.31 7.00
N VAL A 116 -0.42 -8.98 7.43
CA VAL A 116 0.18 -7.65 7.27
C VAL A 116 1.11 -7.65 6.04
N ILE A 117 0.74 -6.87 5.03
CA ILE A 117 1.50 -6.67 3.80
C ILE A 117 2.23 -5.33 3.90
N PHE A 118 3.55 -5.40 4.02
CA PHE A 118 4.43 -4.24 4.00
C PHE A 118 5.84 -4.65 3.55
N ASN A 119 6.67 -3.68 3.20
CA ASN A 119 8.10 -3.92 3.03
C ASN A 119 8.78 -3.64 4.38
N PRO A 120 9.50 -4.61 5.00
CA PRO A 120 10.16 -4.37 6.28
C PRO A 120 11.39 -3.47 6.16
N GLY A 121 11.91 -3.25 4.95
CA GLY A 121 13.16 -2.54 4.72
C GLY A 121 14.26 -3.48 4.26
N PRO A 122 15.52 -3.02 4.27
CA PRO A 122 15.95 -1.79 4.91
C PRO A 122 15.59 -0.50 4.16
N TYR A 123 15.40 0.58 4.93
CA TYR A 123 15.17 1.94 4.44
C TYR A 123 16.37 2.83 4.76
N LEU A 124 17.10 3.25 3.72
CA LEU A 124 18.20 4.20 3.87
C LEU A 124 17.64 5.62 3.80
N ILE A 125 17.70 6.35 4.90
CA ILE A 125 17.18 7.72 5.02
C ILE A 125 18.33 8.67 5.31
N ASP A 126 18.51 9.67 4.46
CA ASP A 126 19.54 10.70 4.65
C ASP A 126 19.28 11.56 5.89
N VAL A 127 20.32 12.24 6.36
CA VAL A 127 20.23 13.16 7.51
C VAL A 127 19.16 14.22 7.28
N ASN A 128 18.23 14.37 8.23
CA ASN A 128 17.03 15.20 8.15
C ASN A 128 16.05 14.80 7.02
N GLY A 129 16.25 13.65 6.40
CA GLY A 129 15.33 13.05 5.44
C GLY A 129 14.16 12.37 6.13
N PHE A 130 13.13 12.07 5.34
CA PHE A 130 11.98 11.30 5.80
C PHE A 130 11.49 10.36 4.70
N GLU A 131 10.86 9.26 5.12
CA GLU A 131 10.27 8.26 4.22
C GLU A 131 8.87 7.88 4.71
N PHE A 132 7.96 7.61 3.78
CA PHE A 132 6.61 7.10 4.08
C PHE A 132 6.46 5.66 3.61
N ILE A 133 6.14 4.78 4.54
CA ILE A 133 6.02 3.35 4.31
C ILE A 133 4.54 2.97 4.39
N PRO A 134 3.94 2.50 3.28
CA PRO A 134 2.59 1.98 3.29
C PRO A 134 2.56 0.62 3.99
N VAL A 135 1.55 0.43 4.85
CA VAL A 135 1.29 -0.79 5.60
C VAL A 135 -0.14 -1.19 5.32
N ARG A 136 -0.34 -2.37 4.71
CA ARG A 136 -1.67 -2.90 4.43
C ARG A 136 -1.97 -4.06 5.34
N ILE A 137 -3.08 -4.00 6.06
CA ILE A 137 -3.56 -5.11 6.87
C ILE A 137 -4.77 -5.72 6.18
N VAL A 138 -4.66 -6.97 5.75
CA VAL A 138 -5.74 -7.72 5.10
C VAL A 138 -6.64 -8.33 6.17
N VAL A 139 -7.95 -8.22 6.01
CA VAL A 139 -8.92 -8.86 6.91
C VAL A 139 -9.49 -10.09 6.21
N PRO A 140 -9.17 -11.32 6.64
CA PRO A 140 -9.73 -12.52 6.04
C PRO A 140 -11.27 -12.54 5.99
N LYS A 141 -11.80 -13.23 4.98
CA LYS A 141 -13.23 -13.56 4.94
C LYS A 141 -13.49 -14.52 6.10
N ASN A 142 -14.46 -14.21 6.96
CA ASN A 142 -14.77 -14.89 8.24
C ASN A 142 -14.06 -14.37 9.49
N THR A 143 -13.29 -13.28 9.42
CA THR A 143 -12.75 -12.64 10.62
C THR A 143 -13.89 -12.16 11.53
N PRO A 144 -13.94 -12.56 12.81
CA PRO A 144 -14.98 -12.12 13.73
C PRO A 144 -15.03 -10.61 13.87
N ARG A 145 -16.21 -10.11 14.20
CA ARG A 145 -16.38 -8.71 14.56
C ARG A 145 -15.63 -8.43 15.86
N ASP A 146 -14.48 -7.78 15.76
CA ASP A 146 -13.64 -7.40 16.89
C ASP A 146 -12.69 -6.26 16.48
N SER A 147 -11.95 -5.74 17.46
CA SER A 147 -10.87 -4.79 17.26
C SER A 147 -9.54 -5.52 17.39
N TYR A 148 -8.77 -5.56 16.30
CA TYR A 148 -7.48 -6.24 16.20
C TYR A 148 -6.35 -5.24 16.35
N LEU A 149 -5.39 -5.56 17.22
CA LEU A 149 -4.31 -4.66 17.63
C LEU A 149 -2.98 -5.09 17.02
N PHE A 150 -2.29 -4.14 16.39
CA PHE A 150 -0.96 -4.33 15.79
C PHE A 150 0.01 -3.29 16.35
N LEU A 151 1.20 -3.74 16.76
CA LEU A 151 2.26 -2.89 17.27
C LEU A 151 3.26 -2.58 16.17
N VAL A 152 3.43 -1.30 15.87
CA VAL A 152 4.45 -0.80 14.96
C VAL A 152 5.68 -0.38 15.76
N THR A 153 6.83 -0.94 15.39
CA THR A 153 8.14 -0.59 15.95
C THR A 153 9.12 -0.34 14.81
N VAL A 154 9.93 0.71 14.91
CA VAL A 154 11.02 0.98 13.97
C VAL A 154 12.33 0.64 14.64
N ALA A 155 13.17 -0.15 13.99
CA ALA A 155 14.54 -0.42 14.40
C ALA A 155 15.52 0.41 13.56
N LYS A 156 16.69 0.73 14.11
CA LYS A 156 17.77 1.42 13.40
C LYS A 156 19.04 0.55 13.33
N ASP A 157 19.88 0.84 12.34
CA ASP A 157 21.21 0.25 12.14
C ASP A 157 21.19 -1.29 11.99
N GLY A 158 20.08 -1.87 11.50
CA GLY A 158 19.91 -3.32 11.37
C GLY A 158 19.96 -4.08 12.70
N LEU A 159 19.82 -3.37 13.83
CA LEU A 159 19.89 -3.98 15.15
C LEU A 159 18.61 -4.79 15.43
N PRO A 160 18.71 -5.99 16.01
CA PRO A 160 17.53 -6.77 16.35
C PRO A 160 16.73 -6.06 17.44
N LEU A 161 15.40 -6.16 17.40
CA LEU A 161 14.49 -5.59 18.42
C LEU A 161 14.71 -6.10 19.84
N SER A 162 15.46 -7.19 20.02
CA SER A 162 15.91 -7.65 21.34
C SER A 162 16.95 -6.72 21.99
N ASN A 163 17.61 -5.87 21.19
CA ASN A 163 18.48 -4.82 21.67
C ASN A 163 17.65 -3.58 22.05
N PRO A 164 17.68 -3.13 23.31
CA PRO A 164 16.93 -1.94 23.73
C PRO A 164 17.31 -0.67 22.97
N ASP A 165 18.54 -0.59 22.46
CA ASP A 165 19.04 0.56 21.69
C ASP A 165 18.66 0.50 20.20
N ALA A 166 18.06 -0.61 19.74
CA ALA A 166 17.58 -0.75 18.36
C ALA A 166 16.35 0.11 18.10
N VAL A 167 15.48 0.30 19.10
CA VAL A 167 14.19 0.96 18.91
C VAL A 167 14.40 2.45 18.65
N TYR A 168 13.91 2.91 17.50
CA TYR A 168 13.96 4.29 17.08
C TYR A 168 12.59 4.96 17.22
N GLY A 169 12.53 6.07 17.97
CA GLY A 169 11.30 6.79 18.24
C GLY A 169 10.32 6.04 19.15
N SER A 170 9.05 6.41 19.08
CA SER A 170 7.97 5.80 19.86
C SER A 170 7.33 4.63 19.12
N LYS A 171 6.92 3.60 19.85
CA LYS A 171 6.05 2.54 19.32
C LYS A 171 4.63 3.06 19.10
N HIS A 172 3.97 2.58 18.06
CA HIS A 172 2.61 2.99 17.71
C HIS A 172 1.67 1.79 17.68
N LEU A 173 0.46 1.95 18.21
CA LEU A 173 -0.57 0.92 18.20
C LEU A 173 -1.57 1.21 17.07
N LEU A 174 -1.73 0.27 16.15
CA LEU A 174 -2.77 0.28 15.12
C LEU A 174 -3.95 -0.56 15.59
N THR A 175 -5.15 -0.08 15.31
CA THR A 175 -6.41 -0.77 15.61
C THR A 175 -7.21 -0.95 14.33
N VAL A 176 -7.53 -2.19 14.00
CA VAL A 176 -8.42 -2.55 12.89
C VAL A 176 -9.75 -3.02 13.47
N ASN A 177 -10.80 -2.22 13.29
CA ASN A 177 -12.15 -2.53 13.73
C ASN A 177 -12.90 -3.26 12.60
N VAL A 178 -13.16 -4.55 12.78
CA VAL A 178 -13.91 -5.36 11.82
C VAL A 178 -15.40 -5.20 12.13
N ASN A 179 -16.20 -4.76 11.15
CA ASN A 179 -17.59 -4.36 11.41
C ASN A 179 -18.67 -5.38 11.03
N LYS A 180 -18.42 -6.33 10.11
CA LYS A 180 -19.40 -7.35 9.66
C LYS A 180 -18.74 -8.56 9.02
#